data_AF-A0A7Z2NZ23-F1
#
_entry.id   AF-A0A7Z2NZ23-F1
#
_cell.length_a   1.000
_cell.length_b   1.000
_cell.length_c   1.000
_cell.angle_alpha   90.00
_cell.angle_beta   90.00
_cell.angle_gamma   90.00
#
_symmetry.space_group_name_H-M   'P 1'
#
loop_
_entity.id
_entity.type
_entity.pdbx_description
1 polymer ?
#
loop_
_entity_poly.entity_id
_entity_poly.type
_entity_poly.pdbx_seq_one_letter_code
_entity_poly.pdbx_strand_id
1 'polypeptide(L)'
;MASRTRLVILNEDHSNPRHRAFALSVARALRPLGYNVLGIETLTGFADDQEARAAMLQLTLQGYASPKSGTYLVDPVFGDFIRQSLALGYRPVAYESTTQLVNGSMVERVEKREQDQAENIRRRAFDAFPDGKVLIYVGFNHAMEKPAEIGPFKGVSWLAERLHRITGIDPLTIDQTALEANNDPNFHSAYHADPKGKPRSFVNFIEGRPVVAGRYAGSVDLQVHHPVEVRRAGRPTWLAELGRKRVPVPSHLLRTNEPRLVQIFMNRERNGIPVDQVLVQPGGSKPVLYAPRQAFRIVSQSLHSKCP
;
A
#
# COMPACT_ATOMS: atom_id res chain seq x y z
N MET A 1 -20.68 -2.76 3.15
CA MET A 1 -20.36 -2.79 1.71
C MET A 1 -19.53 -4.03 1.38
N ALA A 2 -18.31 -4.20 1.93
CA ALA A 2 -17.43 -5.35 1.61
C ALA A 2 -18.02 -6.76 1.84
N SER A 3 -18.99 -6.95 2.74
CA SER A 3 -19.67 -8.25 2.91
C SER A 3 -20.46 -8.69 1.67
N ARG A 4 -20.91 -7.74 0.83
CA ARG A 4 -21.77 -7.96 -0.35
C ARG A 4 -21.00 -8.18 -1.66
N THR A 5 -19.69 -7.97 -1.66
CA THR A 5 -18.82 -8.25 -2.81
C THR A 5 -17.71 -9.20 -2.40
N ARG A 6 -16.97 -9.71 -3.40
CA ARG A 6 -15.75 -10.50 -3.23
C ARG A 6 -14.50 -9.81 -3.76
N LEU A 7 -14.60 -8.56 -4.21
CA LEU A 7 -13.48 -7.75 -4.68
C LEU A 7 -13.50 -6.41 -3.95
N VAL A 8 -12.41 -6.08 -3.26
CA VAL A 8 -12.15 -4.73 -2.74
C VAL A 8 -10.90 -4.23 -3.42
N ILE A 9 -10.92 -2.99 -3.90
CA ILE A 9 -9.76 -2.31 -4.48
C ILE A 9 -9.48 -1.08 -3.64
N LEU A 10 -8.28 -0.98 -3.08
CA LEU A 10 -7.82 0.16 -2.30
C LEU A 10 -6.60 0.76 -2.99
N ASN A 11 -6.66 2.06 -3.30
CA ASN A 11 -5.54 2.73 -3.92
C ASN A 11 -4.52 3.30 -2.92
N GLU A 12 -3.38 3.79 -3.42
CA GLU A 12 -2.38 4.53 -2.67
C GLU A 12 -1.72 5.61 -3.53
N ASP A 13 -1.21 6.63 -2.87
CA ASP A 13 -0.07 7.41 -3.34
C ASP A 13 1.22 6.67 -2.98
N HIS A 14 2.04 6.30 -3.97
CA HIS A 14 3.28 5.55 -3.77
C HIS A 14 4.31 6.28 -2.89
N SER A 15 4.19 7.60 -2.75
CA SER A 15 5.06 8.46 -1.95
C SER A 15 4.59 8.63 -0.50
N ASN A 16 3.41 8.13 -0.15
CA ASN A 16 2.83 8.28 1.18
C ASN A 16 2.73 6.94 1.94
N PRO A 17 3.71 6.61 2.81
CA PRO A 17 3.72 5.36 3.56
C PRO A 17 2.52 5.17 4.49
N ARG A 18 1.81 6.24 4.86
CA ARG A 18 0.62 6.12 5.71
C ARG A 18 -0.49 5.33 5.03
N HIS A 19 -0.61 5.41 3.71
CA HIS A 19 -1.60 4.64 2.95
C HIS A 19 -1.41 3.13 3.13
N ARG A 20 -0.16 2.68 3.27
CA ARG A 20 0.21 1.27 3.50
C ARG A 20 -0.13 0.84 4.93
N ALA A 21 0.02 1.74 5.90
CA ALA A 21 -0.45 1.49 7.26
C ALA A 21 -1.97 1.40 7.35
N PHE A 22 -2.69 2.23 6.59
CA PHE A 22 -4.14 2.13 6.47
C PHE A 22 -4.57 0.86 5.72
N ALA A 23 -3.89 0.48 4.64
CA ALA A 23 -4.13 -0.76 3.90
C ALA A 23 -4.04 -1.99 4.80
N LEU A 24 -3.08 -2.02 5.72
CA LEU A 24 -3.00 -3.08 6.73
C LEU A 24 -4.23 -3.09 7.67
N SER A 25 -4.73 -1.92 8.07
CA SER A 25 -5.95 -1.82 8.88
C SER A 25 -7.18 -2.33 8.11
N VAL A 26 -7.28 -2.01 6.82
CA VAL A 26 -8.31 -2.54 5.92
C VAL A 26 -8.18 -4.06 5.79
N ALA A 27 -6.98 -4.58 5.53
CA ALA A 27 -6.73 -6.02 5.46
C ALA A 27 -7.15 -6.75 6.75
N ARG A 28 -6.82 -6.21 7.93
CA ARG A 28 -7.29 -6.76 9.22
C ARG A 28 -8.81 -6.77 9.34
N ALA A 29 -9.49 -5.72 8.90
CA ALA A 29 -10.95 -5.62 8.96
C ALA A 29 -11.66 -6.53 7.94
N LEU A 30 -11.03 -6.77 6.79
CA LEU A 30 -11.57 -7.62 5.73
C LEU A 30 -11.38 -9.12 6.03
N ARG A 31 -10.36 -9.51 6.80
CA ARG A 31 -10.09 -10.93 7.08
C ARG A 31 -11.27 -11.70 7.66
N PRO A 32 -11.95 -11.21 8.72
CA PRO A 32 -13.14 -11.88 9.27
C PRO A 32 -14.31 -11.99 8.29
N LEU A 33 -14.32 -11.20 7.21
CA LEU A 33 -15.36 -11.22 6.17
C LEU A 33 -15.07 -12.23 5.04
N GLY A 34 -14.00 -13.03 5.16
CA GLY A 34 -13.61 -14.06 4.19
C GLY A 34 -12.56 -13.63 3.16
N TYR A 35 -12.03 -12.39 3.25
CA TYR A 35 -10.93 -11.96 2.38
C TYR A 35 -9.66 -12.72 2.73
N ASN A 36 -9.07 -13.36 1.73
CA ASN A 36 -7.93 -14.26 1.93
C ASN A 36 -6.96 -14.29 0.75
N VAL A 37 -7.21 -13.50 -0.30
CA VAL A 37 -6.29 -13.26 -1.41
C VAL A 37 -5.93 -11.77 -1.42
N LEU A 38 -4.66 -11.45 -1.62
CA LEU A 38 -4.15 -10.09 -1.65
C LEU A 38 -3.31 -9.87 -2.91
N GLY A 39 -3.86 -9.16 -3.89
CA GLY A 39 -3.11 -8.66 -5.04
C GLY A 39 -2.36 -7.39 -4.68
N ILE A 40 -1.06 -7.30 -5.00
CA ILE A 40 -0.23 -6.14 -4.65
C ILE A 40 0.56 -5.69 -5.88
N GLU A 41 0.38 -4.44 -6.29
CA GLU A 41 1.00 -3.88 -7.49
C GLU A 41 2.52 -3.99 -7.48
N THR A 42 3.14 -3.73 -6.32
CA THR A 42 4.59 -3.63 -6.25
C THR A 42 5.31 -4.93 -6.59
N LEU A 43 4.66 -6.09 -6.47
CA LEU A 43 5.31 -7.38 -6.61
C LEU A 43 5.77 -7.59 -8.05
N THR A 44 6.97 -8.16 -8.21
CA THR A 44 7.57 -8.45 -9.52
C THR A 44 6.56 -9.15 -10.44
N GLY A 45 6.45 -8.67 -11.68
CA GLY A 45 5.64 -9.32 -12.71
C GLY A 45 6.27 -10.62 -13.20
N PHE A 46 5.43 -11.56 -13.63
CA PHE A 46 5.86 -12.84 -14.20
C PHE A 46 5.10 -13.09 -15.50
N ALA A 47 5.80 -13.59 -16.52
CA ALA A 47 5.18 -13.99 -17.78
C ALA A 47 4.42 -15.32 -17.62
N ASP A 48 5.00 -16.27 -16.88
CA ASP A 48 4.43 -17.58 -16.61
C ASP A 48 3.67 -17.63 -15.27
N ASP A 49 2.52 -18.31 -15.25
CA ASP A 49 1.68 -18.41 -14.06
C ASP A 49 2.21 -19.43 -13.03
N GLN A 50 2.92 -20.46 -13.46
CA GLN A 50 3.54 -21.42 -12.54
C GLN A 50 4.73 -20.78 -11.82
N GLU A 51 5.53 -19.97 -12.53
CA GLU A 51 6.60 -19.16 -11.94
C GLU A 51 6.04 -18.17 -10.91
N ALA A 52 4.99 -17.41 -11.27
CA ALA A 52 4.29 -16.53 -10.34
C ALA A 52 3.82 -17.29 -9.09
N ARG A 53 3.18 -18.45 -9.28
CA ARG A 53 2.66 -19.27 -8.18
C ARG A 53 3.79 -19.77 -7.28
N ALA A 54 4.88 -20.26 -7.84
CA ALA A 54 6.04 -20.72 -7.09
C ALA A 54 6.67 -19.57 -6.29
N ALA A 55 6.82 -18.39 -6.89
CA ALA A 55 7.34 -17.21 -6.22
C ALA A 55 6.42 -16.73 -5.07
N MET A 56 5.09 -16.74 -5.28
CA MET A 56 4.13 -16.35 -4.25
C MET A 56 4.04 -17.36 -3.11
N LEU A 57 4.20 -18.66 -3.41
CA LEU A 57 4.33 -19.69 -2.39
C LEU A 57 5.60 -19.47 -1.56
N GLN A 58 6.73 -19.22 -2.21
CA GLN A 58 7.99 -18.93 -1.53
C GLN A 58 7.90 -17.69 -0.64
N LEU A 59 7.28 -16.61 -1.13
CA LEU A 59 7.01 -15.40 -0.36
C LEU A 59 6.17 -15.71 0.89
N THR A 60 5.15 -16.55 0.74
CA THR A 60 4.27 -16.97 1.84
C THR A 60 5.02 -17.80 2.89
N LEU A 61 5.80 -18.80 2.46
CA LEU A 61 6.60 -19.66 3.34
C LEU A 61 7.68 -18.87 4.09
N GLN A 62 8.32 -17.92 3.40
CA GLN A 62 9.31 -17.03 3.98
C GLN A 62 8.67 -16.04 4.98
N GLY A 63 7.45 -15.56 4.69
CA GLY A 63 6.67 -14.68 5.56
C GLY A 63 7.08 -13.21 5.53
N TYR A 64 7.98 -12.81 4.64
CA TYR A 64 8.42 -11.42 4.45
C TYR A 64 8.98 -11.20 3.04
N ALA A 65 8.82 -9.97 2.54
CA ALA A 65 9.40 -9.56 1.26
C ALA A 65 10.85 -9.07 1.40
N SER A 66 11.58 -9.12 0.29
CA SER A 66 12.93 -8.55 0.15
C SER A 66 12.90 -7.37 -0.83
N PRO A 67 13.94 -6.54 -0.91
CA PRO A 67 14.03 -5.49 -1.95
C PRO A 67 13.92 -6.03 -3.39
N LYS A 68 14.25 -7.31 -3.63
CA LYS A 68 14.12 -7.96 -4.94
C LYS A 68 12.71 -8.43 -5.26
N SER A 69 11.79 -8.38 -4.30
CA SER A 69 10.43 -8.86 -4.47
C SER A 69 9.55 -7.88 -5.25
N GLY A 70 10.02 -6.66 -5.55
CA GLY A 70 9.18 -5.63 -6.15
C GLY A 70 9.75 -4.21 -6.13
N THR A 71 9.10 -3.30 -6.86
CA THR A 71 9.61 -1.95 -7.16
C THR A 71 9.55 -0.97 -5.98
N TYR A 72 8.45 -0.93 -5.21
CA TYR A 72 8.21 0.02 -4.12
C TYR A 72 8.69 -0.49 -2.75
N LEU A 73 9.47 -1.56 -2.72
CA LEU A 73 9.88 -2.28 -1.50
C LEU A 73 11.12 -1.72 -0.80
N VAL A 74 11.52 -0.49 -1.16
CA VAL A 74 12.47 0.31 -0.38
C VAL A 74 11.81 1.03 0.80
N ASP A 75 10.47 1.08 0.85
CA ASP A 75 9.71 1.59 2.00
C ASP A 75 9.50 0.51 3.08
N PRO A 76 10.00 0.73 4.32
CA PRO A 76 9.73 -0.13 5.47
C PRO A 76 8.24 -0.43 5.68
N VAL A 77 7.36 0.53 5.47
CA VAL A 77 5.92 0.36 5.74
C VAL A 77 5.27 -0.54 4.71
N PHE A 78 5.72 -0.53 3.46
CA PHE A 78 5.25 -1.50 2.45
C PHE A 78 5.72 -2.91 2.79
N GLY A 79 7.01 -3.07 3.12
CA GLY A 79 7.55 -4.34 3.58
C GLY A 79 6.77 -4.89 4.77
N ASP A 80 6.32 -4.00 5.67
CA ASP A 80 5.52 -4.36 6.82
C ASP A 80 4.07 -4.69 6.52
N PHE A 81 3.43 -3.98 5.59
CA PHE A 81 2.10 -4.33 5.10
C PHE A 81 2.09 -5.75 4.54
N ILE A 82 3.08 -6.13 3.73
CA ILE A 82 3.21 -7.50 3.20
C ILE A 82 3.41 -8.49 4.34
N ARG A 83 4.43 -8.30 5.18
CA ARG A 83 4.77 -9.19 6.30
C ARG A 83 3.56 -9.47 7.19
N GLN A 84 2.83 -8.42 7.58
CA GLN A 84 1.67 -8.56 8.46
C GLN A 84 0.45 -9.15 7.74
N SER A 85 0.25 -8.87 6.45
CA SER A 85 -0.83 -9.50 5.67
C SER A 85 -0.61 -11.00 5.49
N LEU A 86 0.63 -11.43 5.26
CA LEU A 86 0.99 -12.85 5.23
C LEU A 86 0.76 -13.51 6.60
N ALA A 87 1.15 -12.85 7.70
CA ALA A 87 0.90 -13.35 9.06
C ALA A 87 -0.60 -13.43 9.40
N LEU A 88 -1.42 -12.56 8.80
CA LEU A 88 -2.88 -12.66 8.88
C LEU A 88 -3.42 -13.83 8.05
N GLY A 89 -2.63 -14.44 7.16
CA GLY A 89 -2.97 -15.57 6.30
C GLY A 89 -3.56 -15.18 4.94
N TYR A 90 -3.26 -13.98 4.44
CA TYR A 90 -3.51 -13.65 3.04
C TYR A 90 -2.57 -14.43 2.11
N ARG A 91 -3.12 -14.88 0.99
CA ARG A 91 -2.37 -15.47 -0.12
C ARG A 91 -1.99 -14.35 -1.10
N PRO A 92 -0.70 -14.04 -1.29
CA PRO A 92 -0.27 -12.94 -2.15
C PRO A 92 -0.45 -13.31 -3.63
N VAL A 93 -0.78 -12.31 -4.46
CA VAL A 93 -0.85 -12.42 -5.91
C VAL A 93 -0.04 -11.28 -6.53
N ALA A 94 0.94 -11.65 -7.35
CA ALA A 94 1.68 -10.73 -8.20
C ALA A 94 0.95 -10.58 -9.54
N TYR A 95 0.58 -9.35 -9.88
CA TYR A 95 -0.21 -9.07 -11.09
C TYR A 95 0.41 -8.07 -12.05
N GLU A 96 1.57 -7.49 -11.73
CA GLU A 96 2.24 -6.54 -12.60
C GLU A 96 2.49 -7.12 -14.00
N SER A 97 2.36 -6.27 -15.02
CA SER A 97 2.60 -6.65 -16.42
C SER A 97 4.10 -6.86 -16.67
N THR A 98 4.42 -7.89 -17.43
CA THR A 98 5.77 -8.14 -17.96
C THR A 98 5.91 -7.73 -19.42
N THR A 99 4.83 -7.23 -20.04
CA THR A 99 4.85 -6.84 -21.45
C THR A 99 4.73 -5.34 -21.57
N GLN A 100 5.50 -4.76 -22.49
CA GLN A 100 5.48 -3.33 -22.76
C GLN A 100 5.28 -3.10 -24.25
N LEU A 101 4.40 -2.15 -24.60
CA LEU A 101 4.30 -1.67 -25.99
C LEU A 101 5.48 -0.75 -26.27
N VAL A 102 6.47 -1.27 -27.00
CA VAL A 102 7.72 -0.54 -27.34
C VAL A 102 7.43 0.69 -28.20
N ASN A 103 6.52 0.59 -29.18
CA ASN A 103 6.23 1.65 -30.16
C ASN A 103 4.88 2.36 -29.95
N GLY A 104 4.23 2.17 -28.80
CA GLY A 104 2.93 2.81 -28.51
C GLY A 104 3.06 4.24 -28.00
N SER A 105 1.98 5.00 -28.07
CA SER A 105 1.81 6.24 -27.31
C SER A 105 1.80 5.96 -25.79
N MET A 106 1.88 7.02 -24.98
CA MET A 106 1.77 6.89 -23.53
C MET A 106 0.42 6.31 -23.11
N VAL A 107 -0.65 6.71 -23.78
CA VAL A 107 -2.01 6.23 -23.52
C VAL A 107 -2.12 4.74 -23.83
N GLU A 108 -1.68 4.31 -25.02
CA GLU A 108 -1.70 2.89 -25.41
C GLU A 108 -0.87 2.02 -24.46
N ARG A 109 0.30 2.51 -24.00
CA ARG A 109 1.11 1.81 -23.00
C ARG A 109 0.39 1.64 -21.66
N VAL A 110 -0.34 2.66 -21.21
CA VAL A 110 -1.15 2.57 -19.99
C VAL A 110 -2.28 1.58 -20.21
N GLU A 111 -3.06 1.71 -21.27
CA GLU A 111 -4.18 0.79 -21.56
C GLU A 111 -3.74 -0.68 -21.63
N LYS A 112 -2.60 -0.94 -22.29
CA LYS A 112 -1.97 -2.26 -22.33
C LYS A 112 -1.64 -2.76 -20.92
N ARG A 113 -0.97 -1.94 -20.10
CA ARG A 113 -0.61 -2.32 -18.73
C ARG A 113 -1.85 -2.58 -17.88
N GLU A 114 -2.86 -1.71 -17.92
CA GLU A 114 -4.12 -1.89 -17.20
C GLU A 114 -4.81 -3.21 -17.60
N GLN A 115 -4.83 -3.52 -18.90
CA GLN A 115 -5.42 -4.75 -19.43
C GLN A 115 -4.66 -6.00 -18.96
N ASP A 116 -3.34 -6.01 -19.10
CA ASP A 116 -2.51 -7.15 -18.68
C ASP A 116 -2.63 -7.40 -17.17
N GLN A 117 -2.64 -6.34 -16.37
CA GLN A 117 -2.83 -6.43 -14.93
C GLN A 117 -4.20 -7.01 -14.58
N ALA A 118 -5.28 -6.58 -15.27
CA ALA A 118 -6.61 -7.12 -15.07
C ALA A 118 -6.67 -8.62 -15.39
N GLU A 119 -6.07 -9.04 -16.51
CA GLU A 119 -6.01 -10.44 -16.93
C GLU A 119 -5.17 -11.30 -15.97
N ASN A 120 -4.07 -10.76 -15.46
CA ASN A 120 -3.26 -11.42 -14.44
C ASN A 120 -4.05 -11.62 -13.14
N ILE A 121 -4.78 -10.60 -12.68
CA ILE A 121 -5.64 -10.72 -11.49
C ILE A 121 -6.75 -11.76 -11.72
N ARG A 122 -7.42 -11.72 -12.88
CA ARG A 122 -8.45 -12.72 -13.23
C ARG A 122 -7.92 -14.14 -13.06
N ARG A 123 -6.79 -14.46 -13.70
CA ARG A 123 -6.19 -15.80 -13.67
C ARG A 123 -5.63 -16.17 -12.30
N ARG A 124 -4.86 -15.28 -11.69
CA ARG A 124 -4.05 -15.60 -10.50
C ARG A 124 -4.78 -15.38 -9.17
N ALA A 125 -5.85 -14.59 -9.16
CA ALA A 125 -6.67 -14.37 -7.98
C ALA A 125 -8.02 -15.08 -8.08
N PHE A 126 -8.77 -14.89 -9.17
CA PHE A 126 -10.14 -15.39 -9.25
C PHE A 126 -10.24 -16.82 -9.78
N ASP A 127 -9.54 -17.17 -10.86
CA ASP A 127 -9.57 -18.54 -11.38
C ASP A 127 -8.82 -19.49 -10.42
N ALA A 128 -7.70 -19.05 -9.85
CA ALA A 128 -6.91 -19.84 -8.90
C ALA A 128 -7.56 -20.00 -7.52
N PHE A 129 -8.43 -19.06 -7.12
CA PHE A 129 -9.12 -19.07 -5.82
C PHE A 129 -10.61 -18.72 -5.99
N PRO A 130 -11.41 -19.60 -6.62
CA PRO A 130 -12.80 -19.30 -7.01
C PRO A 130 -13.72 -18.93 -5.83
N ASP A 131 -13.45 -19.47 -4.64
CA ASP A 131 -14.20 -19.18 -3.40
C ASP A 131 -13.57 -18.06 -2.55
N GLY A 132 -12.44 -17.51 -2.97
CA GLY A 132 -11.71 -16.47 -2.24
C GLY A 132 -12.35 -15.10 -2.41
N LYS A 133 -12.34 -14.29 -1.34
CA LYS A 133 -12.51 -12.83 -1.48
C LYS A 133 -11.14 -12.15 -1.59
N VAL A 134 -11.05 -11.22 -2.53
CA VAL A 134 -9.82 -10.63 -3.01
C VAL A 134 -9.74 -9.16 -2.61
N LEU A 135 -8.64 -8.79 -1.94
CA LEU A 135 -8.24 -7.40 -1.77
C LEU A 135 -7.15 -7.10 -2.81
N ILE A 136 -7.31 -6.04 -3.59
CA ILE A 136 -6.33 -5.56 -4.55
C ILE A 136 -5.82 -4.20 -4.08
N TYR A 137 -4.49 -4.07 -3.95
CA TYR A 137 -3.83 -2.85 -3.52
C TYR A 137 -3.04 -2.23 -4.67
N VAL A 138 -3.42 -1.01 -5.05
CA VAL A 138 -3.03 -0.36 -6.32
C VAL A 138 -2.58 1.08 -6.10
N GLY A 139 -1.95 1.70 -7.10
CA GLY A 139 -1.64 3.12 -7.16
C GLY A 139 -2.79 3.93 -7.76
N PHE A 140 -3.06 5.09 -7.17
CA PHE A 140 -3.89 6.16 -7.73
C PHE A 140 -5.15 5.70 -8.50
N ASN A 141 -5.15 5.88 -9.83
CA ASN A 141 -6.32 5.80 -10.69
C ASN A 141 -6.73 4.37 -11.03
N HIS A 142 -5.91 3.37 -10.72
CA HIS A 142 -6.26 1.96 -10.91
C HIS A 142 -7.60 1.59 -10.22
N ALA A 143 -7.99 2.30 -9.16
CA ALA A 143 -9.27 2.09 -8.47
C ALA A 143 -10.49 2.71 -9.19
N MET A 144 -10.33 3.42 -10.29
CA MET A 144 -11.45 4.08 -10.99
C MET A 144 -12.30 3.07 -11.78
N GLU A 145 -13.60 3.09 -11.52
CA GLU A 145 -14.61 2.25 -12.20
C GLU A 145 -15.14 2.85 -13.49
N LYS A 146 -14.75 4.09 -13.80
CA LYS A 146 -15.12 4.78 -15.04
C LYS A 146 -13.88 5.19 -15.81
N PRO A 147 -14.00 5.36 -17.14
CA PRO A 147 -12.95 5.94 -17.95
C PRO A 147 -12.46 7.28 -17.38
N ALA A 148 -11.16 7.51 -17.46
CA ALA A 148 -10.59 8.78 -17.00
C ALA A 148 -11.09 9.94 -17.86
N GLU A 149 -11.30 11.09 -17.23
CA GLU A 149 -11.47 12.39 -17.89
C GLU A 149 -10.32 13.34 -17.51
N ILE A 150 -9.12 12.77 -17.33
CA ILE A 150 -7.96 13.46 -16.73
C ILE A 150 -6.84 13.61 -17.76
N GLY A 151 -6.50 14.86 -18.10
CA GLY A 151 -5.33 15.20 -18.90
C GLY A 151 -5.30 14.44 -20.24
N PRO A 152 -4.17 13.78 -20.60
CA PRO A 152 -4.06 13.02 -21.84
C PRO A 152 -4.78 11.66 -21.82
N PHE A 153 -5.30 11.21 -20.66
CA PHE A 153 -5.89 9.88 -20.48
C PHE A 153 -7.43 9.88 -20.63
N LYS A 154 -7.97 10.78 -21.44
CA LYS A 154 -9.42 10.84 -21.68
C LYS A 154 -9.94 9.56 -22.33
N GLY A 155 -10.99 8.98 -21.76
CA GLY A 155 -11.57 7.73 -22.24
C GLY A 155 -10.81 6.46 -21.85
N VAL A 156 -9.68 6.57 -21.13
CA VAL A 156 -8.89 5.40 -20.70
C VAL A 156 -9.60 4.66 -19.58
N SER A 157 -9.91 3.39 -19.80
CA SER A 157 -10.36 2.47 -18.75
C SER A 157 -9.21 2.04 -17.85
N TRP A 158 -9.39 2.22 -16.54
CA TRP A 158 -8.48 1.77 -15.49
C TRP A 158 -8.79 0.35 -15.01
N LEU A 159 -7.89 -0.19 -14.19
CA LEU A 159 -7.91 -1.57 -13.70
C LEU A 159 -9.26 -1.98 -13.10
N ALA A 160 -9.87 -1.16 -12.23
CA ALA A 160 -11.14 -1.51 -11.58
C ALA A 160 -12.28 -1.70 -12.60
N GLU A 161 -12.43 -0.80 -13.56
CA GLU A 161 -13.39 -0.94 -14.67
C GLU A 161 -13.13 -2.21 -15.49
N ARG A 162 -11.86 -2.48 -15.81
CA ARG A 162 -11.48 -3.67 -16.58
C ARG A 162 -11.79 -4.95 -15.82
N LEU A 163 -11.48 -4.99 -14.53
CA LEU A 163 -11.78 -6.11 -13.65
C LEU A 163 -13.28 -6.37 -13.57
N HIS A 164 -14.08 -5.32 -13.40
CA HIS A 164 -15.53 -5.43 -13.41
C HIS A 164 -16.02 -6.08 -14.72
N ARG A 165 -15.58 -5.55 -15.88
CA ARG A 165 -15.97 -6.07 -17.20
C ARG A 165 -15.59 -7.54 -17.41
N ILE A 166 -14.36 -7.95 -17.05
CA ILE A 166 -13.88 -9.32 -17.37
C ILE A 166 -14.28 -10.37 -16.33
N THR A 167 -14.67 -9.95 -15.12
CA THR A 167 -15.05 -10.88 -14.04
C THR A 167 -16.56 -10.87 -13.73
N GLY A 168 -17.28 -9.83 -14.15
CA GLY A 168 -18.67 -9.58 -13.76
C GLY A 168 -18.85 -9.22 -12.28
N ILE A 169 -17.76 -9.02 -11.52
CA ILE A 169 -17.80 -8.68 -10.10
C ILE A 169 -17.87 -7.17 -9.96
N ASP A 170 -18.88 -6.68 -9.26
CA ASP A 170 -18.96 -5.28 -8.82
C ASP A 170 -17.97 -5.06 -7.65
N PRO A 171 -16.85 -4.33 -7.85
CA PRO A 171 -15.87 -4.11 -6.80
C PRO A 171 -16.42 -3.17 -5.71
N LEU A 172 -15.81 -3.21 -4.52
CA LEU A 172 -15.84 -2.07 -3.61
C LEU A 172 -14.55 -1.27 -3.82
N THR A 173 -14.64 -0.08 -4.40
CA THR A 173 -13.47 0.77 -4.66
C THR A 173 -13.29 1.87 -3.61
N ILE A 174 -12.07 2.01 -3.12
CA ILE A 174 -11.74 2.89 -2.01
C ILE A 174 -10.58 3.78 -2.42
N ASP A 175 -10.83 5.08 -2.51
CA ASP A 175 -9.80 6.10 -2.66
C ASP A 175 -9.34 6.61 -1.31
N GLN A 176 -8.02 6.71 -1.11
CA GLN A 176 -7.40 7.40 0.00
C GLN A 176 -6.42 8.50 -0.45
N THR A 177 -6.36 8.82 -1.75
CA THR A 177 -5.36 9.72 -2.31
C THR A 177 -5.85 11.15 -2.54
N ALA A 178 -7.15 11.38 -2.72
CA ALA A 178 -7.64 12.72 -3.06
C ALA A 178 -7.84 13.64 -1.84
N LEU A 179 -8.10 13.09 -0.66
CA LEU A 179 -8.57 13.86 0.50
C LEU A 179 -7.50 14.06 1.59
N GLU A 180 -6.23 14.12 1.18
CA GLU A 180 -5.14 14.36 2.09
C GLU A 180 -5.22 15.75 2.75
N ALA A 181 -4.88 15.81 4.04
CA ALA A 181 -4.93 17.01 4.89
C ALA A 181 -4.11 18.21 4.38
N ASN A 182 -3.32 18.07 3.31
CA ASN A 182 -2.45 19.13 2.82
C ASN A 182 -2.86 19.66 1.44
N ASN A 183 -3.86 19.07 0.77
CA ASN A 183 -4.05 19.30 -0.68
C ASN A 183 -5.26 20.18 -1.07
N ASP A 184 -6.13 20.62 -0.16
CA ASP A 184 -7.13 21.67 -0.48
C ASP A 184 -7.71 22.35 0.78
N PRO A 185 -7.55 23.69 0.95
CA PRO A 185 -8.18 24.46 2.03
C PRO A 185 -9.72 24.48 1.97
N ASN A 186 -10.33 24.34 0.79
CA ASN A 186 -11.79 24.34 0.66
C ASN A 186 -12.42 23.01 1.14
N PHE A 187 -11.66 21.91 1.05
CA PHE A 187 -12.05 20.62 1.64
C PHE A 187 -11.91 20.56 3.17
N HIS A 188 -11.17 21.50 3.79
CA HIS A 188 -11.08 21.62 5.26
C HIS A 188 -12.39 22.09 5.91
N SER A 189 -13.33 22.68 5.18
CA SER A 189 -14.61 23.04 5.78
C SER A 189 -15.46 21.81 6.15
N ALA A 190 -15.30 20.70 5.44
CA ALA A 190 -15.91 19.40 5.77
C ALA A 190 -15.14 18.61 6.85
N TYR A 191 -13.92 19.04 7.23
CA TYR A 191 -13.11 18.41 8.29
C TYR A 191 -13.74 18.52 9.68
N HIS A 192 -14.70 19.42 9.88
CA HIS A 192 -15.27 19.72 11.19
C HIS A 192 -16.34 18.73 11.68
N ALA A 193 -16.62 17.66 10.93
CA ALA A 193 -17.60 16.66 11.30
C ALA A 193 -16.99 15.28 11.59
N ASP A 194 -15.97 15.18 12.46
CA ASP A 194 -15.89 13.99 13.32
C ASP A 194 -16.71 14.27 14.60
N PRO A 195 -17.96 13.78 14.70
CA PRO A 195 -18.78 13.96 15.89
C PRO A 195 -18.22 13.27 17.15
N LYS A 196 -17.05 12.61 17.11
CA LYS A 196 -16.49 11.83 18.24
C LYS A 196 -15.08 12.21 18.69
N GLY A 197 -14.46 13.28 18.16
CA GLY A 197 -13.24 13.88 18.70
C GLY A 197 -12.00 12.96 18.81
N LYS A 198 -11.94 11.86 18.06
CA LYS A 198 -10.77 10.94 18.09
C LYS A 198 -10.12 10.91 16.71
N PRO A 199 -8.79 11.15 16.60
CA PRO A 199 -8.10 11.11 15.32
C PRO A 199 -8.11 9.68 14.77
N ARG A 200 -8.99 9.41 13.80
CA ARG A 200 -9.10 8.15 13.08
C ARG A 200 -9.45 8.39 11.62
N SER A 201 -9.11 7.44 10.74
CA SER A 201 -9.56 7.50 9.35
C SER A 201 -11.07 7.25 9.26
N PHE A 202 -11.76 7.96 8.38
CA PHE A 202 -13.22 7.84 8.22
C PHE A 202 -13.66 8.10 6.77
N VAL A 203 -14.90 7.73 6.47
CA VAL A 203 -15.61 8.03 5.21
C VAL A 203 -16.79 8.93 5.56
N ASN A 204 -17.02 9.97 4.77
CA ASN A 204 -18.15 10.87 4.95
C ASN A 204 -19.44 10.28 4.37
N PHE A 205 -20.56 10.49 5.06
CA PHE A 205 -21.88 10.09 4.63
C PHE A 205 -22.88 11.24 4.75
N ILE A 206 -23.71 11.43 3.73
CA ILE A 206 -24.88 12.32 3.75
C ILE A 206 -26.11 11.45 3.49
N GLU A 207 -27.09 11.51 4.40
CA GLU A 207 -28.34 10.72 4.28
C GLU A 207 -28.09 9.22 4.07
N GLY A 208 -27.04 8.68 4.71
CA GLY A 208 -26.65 7.27 4.62
C GLY A 208 -25.93 6.87 3.33
N ARG A 209 -25.63 7.81 2.42
CA ARG A 209 -24.85 7.57 1.20
C ARG A 209 -23.42 8.10 1.34
N PRO A 210 -22.40 7.36 0.88
CA PRO A 210 -21.03 7.84 0.93
C PRO A 210 -20.86 9.07 0.03
N VAL A 211 -20.06 10.03 0.49
CA VAL A 211 -19.73 11.23 -0.27
C VAL A 211 -18.37 11.02 -0.94
N VAL A 212 -18.36 11.19 -2.26
CA VAL A 212 -17.14 11.12 -3.09
C VAL A 212 -17.10 12.38 -3.95
N ALA A 213 -15.96 13.07 -3.94
CA ALA A 213 -15.77 14.37 -4.56
C ALA A 213 -14.45 14.48 -5.35
N GLY A 214 -14.31 15.58 -6.07
CA GLY A 214 -13.13 15.86 -6.89
C GLY A 214 -12.97 14.88 -8.05
N ARG A 215 -11.73 14.56 -8.41
CA ARG A 215 -11.40 13.74 -9.59
C ARG A 215 -11.97 12.32 -9.58
N TYR A 216 -12.37 11.81 -8.42
CA TYR A 216 -12.96 10.47 -8.28
C TYR A 216 -14.47 10.49 -8.12
N ALA A 217 -15.12 11.67 -8.19
CA ALA A 217 -16.58 11.79 -8.09
C ALA A 217 -17.28 10.85 -9.07
N GLY A 218 -18.09 9.94 -8.54
CA GLY A 218 -18.81 8.94 -9.32
C GLY A 218 -17.94 7.88 -9.99
N SER A 219 -16.64 7.79 -9.69
CA SER A 219 -15.72 6.78 -10.22
C SER A 219 -15.16 5.83 -9.15
N VAL A 220 -15.42 6.10 -7.87
CA VAL A 220 -15.14 5.17 -6.75
C VAL A 220 -16.30 5.17 -5.76
N ASP A 221 -16.41 4.14 -4.92
CA ASP A 221 -17.48 4.03 -3.92
C ASP A 221 -17.23 4.84 -2.64
N LEU A 222 -15.98 4.83 -2.18
CA LEU A 222 -15.61 5.42 -0.89
C LEU A 222 -14.37 6.29 -1.03
N GLN A 223 -14.38 7.41 -0.31
CA GLN A 223 -13.20 8.24 -0.09
C GLN A 223 -12.86 8.33 1.39
N VAL A 224 -11.59 8.05 1.70
CA VAL A 224 -11.08 8.02 3.07
C VAL A 224 -10.44 9.35 3.41
N HIS A 225 -10.90 9.94 4.50
CA HIS A 225 -10.22 11.02 5.18
C HIS A 225 -9.25 10.45 6.21
N HIS A 226 -8.01 10.91 6.16
CA HIS A 226 -7.02 10.61 7.20
C HIS A 226 -6.93 11.77 8.19
N PRO A 227 -6.80 11.51 9.51
CA PRO A 227 -6.66 12.59 10.48
C PRO A 227 -5.34 13.32 10.27
N VAL A 228 -5.26 14.59 10.65
CA VAL A 228 -4.03 15.40 10.55
C VAL A 228 -2.84 14.64 11.15
N GLU A 229 -1.71 14.65 10.45
CA GLU A 229 -0.51 13.96 10.92
C GLU A 229 0.04 14.63 12.19
N VAL A 230 0.01 13.89 13.29
CA VAL A 230 0.67 14.31 14.54
C VAL A 230 2.07 13.69 14.59
N ARG A 231 3.08 14.54 14.77
CA ARG A 231 4.48 14.13 14.96
C ARG A 231 4.92 14.23 16.42
N ARG A 232 5.78 13.32 16.85
CA ARG A 232 6.47 13.38 18.15
C ARG A 232 7.93 12.97 17.97
N ALA A 233 8.87 13.78 18.46
CA ALA A 233 10.30 13.60 18.23
C ALA A 233 10.66 13.43 16.74
N GLY A 234 10.06 14.27 15.88
CA GLY A 234 10.30 14.25 14.43
C GLY A 234 9.66 13.08 13.66
N ARG A 235 8.89 12.21 14.33
CA ARG A 235 8.34 10.99 13.73
C ARG A 235 6.81 10.99 13.76
N PRO A 236 6.13 10.50 12.69
CA PRO A 236 4.69 10.35 12.71
C PRO A 236 4.22 9.40 13.82
N THR A 237 3.10 9.73 14.46
CA THR A 237 2.54 8.91 15.55
C THR A 237 1.76 7.70 15.06
N TRP A 238 1.24 7.74 13.82
CA TRP A 238 0.52 6.63 13.20
C TRP A 238 1.41 5.39 12.98
N LEU A 239 2.75 5.52 13.02
CA LEU A 239 3.66 4.37 13.00
C LEU A 239 3.41 3.38 14.16
N ALA A 240 2.83 3.84 15.27
CA ALA A 240 2.42 2.98 16.38
C ALA A 240 1.26 2.03 16.00
N GLU A 241 0.40 2.40 15.04
CA GLU A 241 -0.76 1.62 14.59
C GLU A 241 -0.35 0.32 13.86
N LEU A 242 0.90 0.27 13.40
CA LEU A 242 1.54 -0.94 12.88
C LEU A 242 1.89 -1.96 13.98
N GLY A 243 1.53 -1.69 15.24
CA GLY A 243 1.86 -2.53 16.39
C GLY A 243 3.30 -2.35 16.86
N ARG A 244 3.86 -1.16 16.62
CA ARG A 244 5.26 -0.82 16.90
C ARG A 244 5.39 -0.03 18.19
N LYS A 245 6.54 -0.17 18.87
CA LYS A 245 6.88 0.58 20.08
C LYS A 245 8.05 1.52 19.81
N ARG A 246 7.96 2.74 20.34
CA ARG A 246 9.07 3.69 20.26
C ARG A 246 10.24 3.21 21.11
N VAL A 247 11.43 3.23 20.52
CA VAL A 247 12.69 2.93 21.19
C VAL A 247 13.73 4.00 20.83
N PRO A 248 14.62 4.39 21.75
CA PRO A 248 15.70 5.32 21.43
C PRO A 248 16.69 4.66 20.48
N VAL A 249 17.32 5.46 19.63
CA VAL A 249 18.53 5.02 18.90
C VAL A 249 19.65 4.83 19.92
N PRO A 250 20.38 3.68 19.91
CA PRO A 250 21.52 3.45 20.78
C PRO A 250 22.54 4.60 20.74
N SER A 251 23.03 5.03 21.90
CA SER A 251 23.88 6.23 22.02
C SER A 251 25.15 6.18 21.18
N HIS A 252 25.74 4.99 20.99
CA HIS A 252 26.92 4.80 20.14
C HIS A 252 26.63 5.01 18.65
N LEU A 253 25.37 4.86 18.20
CA LEU A 253 24.95 5.13 16.81
C LEU A 253 24.61 6.60 16.58
N LEU A 254 24.35 7.37 17.65
CA LEU A 254 24.12 8.82 17.58
C LEU A 254 25.42 9.62 17.44
N ARG A 255 26.55 9.07 17.90
CA ARG A 255 27.86 9.71 17.82
C ARG A 255 28.47 9.43 16.44
N THR A 256 28.21 10.31 15.49
CA THR A 256 28.72 10.18 14.10
C THR A 256 29.22 11.52 13.56
N ASN A 257 30.26 11.47 12.75
CA ASN A 257 30.80 12.62 12.00
C ASN A 257 30.22 12.70 10.57
N GLU A 258 29.48 11.67 10.14
CA GLU A 258 28.81 11.62 8.85
C GLU A 258 27.35 11.17 8.97
N PRO A 259 26.46 11.50 8.01
CA PRO A 259 25.11 10.96 7.98
C PRO A 259 25.10 9.43 7.88
N ARG A 260 24.28 8.77 8.71
CA ARG A 260 24.10 7.31 8.71
C ARG A 260 22.62 6.96 8.71
N LEU A 261 22.28 5.90 7.98
CA LEU A 261 20.96 5.30 8.03
C LEU A 261 20.95 4.24 9.14
N VAL A 262 20.12 4.44 10.17
CA VAL A 262 19.92 3.47 11.25
C VAL A 262 18.61 2.74 10.99
N GLN A 263 18.68 1.42 10.90
CA GLN A 263 17.58 0.58 10.45
C GLN A 263 17.30 -0.53 11.47
N ILE A 264 16.02 -0.84 11.67
CA ILE A 264 15.57 -2.01 12.42
C ILE A 264 15.22 -3.11 11.43
N PHE A 265 15.79 -4.29 11.61
CA PHE A 265 15.39 -5.50 10.90
C PHE A 265 14.86 -6.54 11.88
N MET A 266 13.90 -7.35 11.45
CA MET A 266 13.51 -8.54 12.20
C MET A 266 14.71 -9.50 12.28
N ASN A 267 14.99 -10.06 13.47
CA ASN A 267 16.23 -10.80 13.68
C ASN A 267 16.35 -12.06 12.80
N ARG A 268 15.20 -12.69 12.51
CA ARG A 268 15.09 -13.89 11.66
C ARG A 268 15.16 -13.61 10.15
N GLU A 269 15.14 -12.34 9.74
CA GLU A 269 15.08 -11.94 8.33
C GLU A 269 16.49 -11.61 7.82
N ARG A 270 17.01 -12.46 6.92
CA ARG A 270 18.36 -12.33 6.37
C ARG A 270 18.43 -11.20 5.34
N ASN A 271 17.52 -11.20 4.37
CA ASN A 271 17.42 -10.24 3.27
C ASN A 271 16.09 -9.45 3.30
N GLY A 272 15.48 -9.34 4.48
CA GLY A 272 14.21 -8.65 4.65
C GLY A 272 14.35 -7.14 4.53
N ILE A 273 13.25 -6.48 4.20
CA ILE A 273 13.13 -5.03 4.23
C ILE A 273 13.12 -4.58 5.71
N PRO A 274 13.80 -3.48 6.07
CA PRO A 274 13.75 -2.94 7.42
C PRO A 274 12.30 -2.71 7.88
N VAL A 275 12.04 -2.91 9.17
CA VAL A 275 10.75 -2.60 9.83
C VAL A 275 10.60 -1.10 10.05
N ASP A 276 11.71 -0.44 10.37
CA ASP A 276 11.76 1.00 10.49
C ASP A 276 13.18 1.50 10.17
N GLN A 277 13.28 2.77 9.78
CA GLN A 277 14.55 3.44 9.56
C GLN A 277 14.50 4.93 9.86
N VAL A 278 15.64 5.46 10.30
CA VAL A 278 15.85 6.89 10.56
C VAL A 278 17.21 7.33 10.05
N LEU A 279 17.27 8.56 9.54
CA LEU A 279 18.52 9.24 9.26
C LEU A 279 19.06 9.84 10.56
N VAL A 280 20.30 9.50 10.91
CA VAL A 280 21.05 10.14 11.99
C VAL A 280 22.08 11.07 11.34
N GLN A 281 22.04 12.34 11.70
CA GLN A 281 22.95 13.37 11.19
C GLN A 281 23.92 13.85 12.27
N PRO A 282 25.16 14.23 11.91
CA PRO A 282 26.09 14.88 12.83
C PRO A 282 25.48 16.15 13.42
N GLY A 283 25.49 16.29 14.75
CA GLY A 283 24.90 17.44 15.45
C GLY A 283 23.37 17.58 15.32
N GLY A 284 22.70 16.62 14.69
CA GLY A 284 21.26 16.66 14.44
C GLY A 284 20.41 16.31 15.66
N SER A 285 19.09 16.42 15.49
CA SER A 285 18.12 15.91 16.46
C SER A 285 18.32 14.40 16.70
N LYS A 286 17.99 13.91 17.90
CA LYS A 286 18.07 12.48 18.25
C LYS A 286 16.76 11.79 17.84
N PRO A 287 16.70 11.08 16.70
CA PRO A 287 15.46 10.46 16.27
C PRO A 287 15.11 9.27 17.17
N VAL A 288 13.85 8.84 17.09
CA VAL A 288 13.37 7.59 17.69
C VAL A 288 13.00 6.58 16.61
N LEU A 289 13.23 5.31 16.90
CA LEU A 289 12.83 4.18 16.05
C LEU A 289 11.52 3.58 16.54
N TYR A 290 10.79 2.90 15.65
CA TYR A 290 9.60 2.12 15.93
C TYR A 290 9.90 0.62 15.79
N ALA A 291 10.17 -0.02 16.92
CA ALA A 291 10.55 -1.43 16.96
C ALA A 291 9.33 -2.38 16.95
N PRO A 292 9.48 -3.58 16.36
CA PRO A 292 8.52 -4.67 16.50
C PRO A 292 8.51 -5.22 17.93
N ARG A 293 7.47 -6.00 18.27
CA ARG A 293 7.44 -6.75 19.55
C ARG A 293 8.36 -7.97 19.52
N GLN A 294 8.57 -8.55 18.34
CA GLN A 294 9.44 -9.68 18.11
C GLN A 294 10.92 -9.26 18.20
N ALA A 295 11.82 -10.24 18.35
CA ALA A 295 13.25 -10.00 18.35
C ALA A 295 13.71 -9.30 17.05
N PHE A 296 14.53 -8.26 17.21
CA PHE A 296 15.02 -7.43 16.13
C PHE A 296 16.52 -7.13 16.32
N ARG A 297 17.15 -6.70 15.23
CA ARG A 297 18.52 -6.18 15.21
C ARG A 297 18.52 -4.75 14.67
N ILE A 298 19.39 -3.91 15.22
CA ILE A 298 19.65 -2.57 14.72
C ILE A 298 20.93 -2.62 13.88
N VAL A 299 20.87 -2.07 12.67
CA VAL A 299 22.01 -1.93 11.77
C VAL A 299 22.20 -0.46 11.43
N SER A 300 23.46 -0.06 11.27
CA SER A 300 23.83 1.28 10.80
C SER A 300 24.59 1.16 9.50
N GLN A 301 24.17 1.93 8.50
CA GLN A 301 24.84 2.04 7.20
C GLN A 301 25.39 3.46 7.03
N SER A 302 26.65 3.60 6.62
CA SER A 302 27.19 4.89 6.20
C SER A 302 26.66 5.26 4.82
N LEU A 303 26.26 6.52 4.64
CA LEU A 303 25.75 7.00 3.36
C LEU A 303 26.85 7.33 2.33
N HIS A 304 28.13 7.28 2.71
CA HIS A 304 29.27 7.42 1.79
C HIS A 304 29.82 6.08 1.29
N SER A 305 29.30 4.96 1.80
CA SER A 305 29.63 3.63 1.27
C SER A 305 28.97 3.50 -0.10
N LYS A 306 29.76 3.49 -1.19
CA LYS A 306 29.25 3.14 -2.52
C LYS A 306 28.43 1.85 -2.39
N CYS A 307 27.20 1.84 -2.94
CA CYS A 307 26.45 0.59 -3.09
C CYS A 307 27.37 -0.46 -3.71
N PRO A 308 27.46 -1.67 -3.13
CA PRO A 308 28.11 -2.78 -3.81
C PRO A 308 27.37 -3.16 -5.10
#